data_AF-A0A328NCP0-F1
#
_entry.id   AF-A0A328NCP0-F1
#
_cell.length_a   1.000
_cell.length_b   1.000
_cell.length_c   1.000
_cell.angle_alpha   90.00
_cell.angle_beta   90.00
_cell.angle_gamma   90.00
#
_symmetry.space_group_name_H-M   'P 1'
#
loop_
_entity.id
_entity.type
_entity.pdbx_description
1 polymer ?
#
loop_
_entity_poly.entity_id
_entity_poly.type
_entity_poly.pdbx_seq_one_letter_code
_entity_poly.pdbx_strand_id
1 'polypeptide(L)'
;MSHCTRPCYFAWYGRMVDGMKLPEWTEVADFAQTYATPILFGAGTVGALLGVLLIWRFLRTGHAHTRVGFLAVVLATAFAAEGMWEVARGPLKLSVPMAIGLFGMFEVVMVAQGLLAKHKLAQTPPGNPRRHMNFVWAVAAGSGVVASSASSSVPEFLLRLFAPAVGAGIWWMGITADKPASAVQPTSWIWTPRRIGIHLGLIKPGAQDLEKVDRDRRIDAITVTAHRLHHGSDRLKSWRKSKLRRLALEADDAMVAEAQRRVARVNRIEKLTSPDAPTGEPSDAERDLMDELRRVTTQATTRIRADHARAFGLDQSSEPMWSNGLVQMRSSVADQIRSSGVDHGRTNPADQERTNGVDQERSNPTALDQPLTSGSAPAERTSQAARVDRAKPVSPASGGEIPARIQTMVRDLKRSYRGDIPGRRTVMDRMGWTSAGDAQTAINLVRAERASKTDQ
;
A
#
# COMPACT_ATOMS: atom_id res chain seq x y z
N MET A 1 -71.62 21.99 58.48
CA MET A 1 -70.76 22.66 59.47
C MET A 1 -70.15 21.54 60.33
N SER A 2 -69.19 20.73 59.89
CA SER A 2 -67.92 21.00 59.19
C SER A 2 -66.92 21.76 60.05
N HIS A 3 -66.20 21.07 60.94
CA HIS A 3 -64.78 21.31 61.24
C HIS A 3 -64.21 20.16 62.09
N CYS A 4 -63.43 19.30 61.43
CA CYS A 4 -62.49 18.38 62.05
C CYS A 4 -61.13 18.70 61.42
N THR A 5 -60.20 19.24 62.20
CA THR A 5 -58.84 19.56 61.74
C THR A 5 -57.87 19.28 62.87
N ARG A 6 -57.03 18.26 62.62
CA ARG A 6 -55.90 17.79 63.44
C ARG A 6 -54.77 18.82 63.43
N PRO A 7 -53.90 18.82 64.45
CA PRO A 7 -52.50 18.47 64.19
C PRO A 7 -51.81 17.76 65.38
N CYS A 8 -51.66 16.44 65.34
CA CYS A 8 -50.83 15.70 66.30
C CYS A 8 -49.74 14.83 65.64
N TYR A 9 -49.56 14.90 64.32
CA TYR A 9 -48.61 14.02 63.62
C TYR A 9 -47.20 14.61 63.41
N PHE A 10 -46.97 15.90 63.70
CA PHE A 10 -45.67 16.54 63.45
C PHE A 10 -44.67 16.48 64.62
N ALA A 11 -45.12 16.14 65.84
CA ALA A 11 -44.24 16.14 67.01
C ALA A 11 -43.36 14.88 67.14
N TRP A 12 -43.63 13.81 66.38
CA TRP A 12 -42.90 12.55 66.49
C TRP A 12 -41.69 12.43 65.53
N TYR A 13 -41.69 13.17 64.42
CA TYR A 13 -40.59 13.10 63.43
C TYR A 13 -39.33 13.88 63.86
N GLY A 14 -39.46 14.92 64.68
CA GLY A 14 -38.31 15.73 65.12
C GLY A 14 -37.36 14.99 66.06
N ARG A 15 -37.87 14.09 66.91
CA ARG A 15 -37.05 13.39 67.92
C ARG A 15 -36.28 12.18 67.38
N MET A 16 -36.60 11.70 66.17
CA MET A 16 -35.90 10.57 65.55
C MET A 16 -34.67 11.00 64.74
N VAL A 17 -34.55 12.28 64.39
CA VAL A 17 -33.43 12.81 63.58
C VAL A 17 -32.26 13.31 64.45
N ASP A 18 -32.52 13.78 65.67
CA ASP A 18 -31.47 14.28 66.59
C ASP A 18 -30.56 13.19 67.20
N GLY A 19 -30.88 11.91 66.98
CA GLY A 19 -30.10 10.77 67.49
C GLY A 19 -29.08 10.20 66.50
N MET A 20 -29.19 10.53 65.19
CA MET A 20 -28.21 10.11 64.19
C MET A 20 -27.18 11.22 64.03
N LYS A 21 -26.18 11.23 64.91
CA LYS A 21 -24.93 11.94 64.68
C LYS A 21 -24.32 11.35 63.40
N LEU A 22 -24.61 11.97 62.26
CA LEU A 22 -23.89 11.67 61.02
C LEU A 22 -22.41 11.88 61.33
N PRO A 23 -21.53 10.90 61.02
CA PRO A 23 -20.11 11.04 61.24
C PRO A 23 -19.67 12.37 60.61
N GLU A 24 -19.02 13.18 61.43
CA GLU A 24 -18.56 14.50 61.04
C GLU A 24 -17.68 14.31 59.80
N TRP A 25 -17.95 15.04 58.70
CA TRP A 25 -17.28 14.83 57.41
C TRP A 25 -15.74 14.90 57.48
N THR A 26 -15.22 15.47 58.57
CA THR A 26 -13.81 15.50 58.97
C THR A 26 -13.25 14.11 59.28
N GLU A 27 -13.99 13.24 59.97
CA GLU A 27 -13.54 11.86 60.27
C GLU A 27 -13.43 11.00 59.00
N VAL A 28 -14.34 11.22 58.04
CA VAL A 28 -14.31 10.55 56.72
C VAL A 28 -13.13 11.05 55.88
N ALA A 29 -12.82 12.35 55.96
CA ALA A 29 -11.66 12.93 55.28
C ALA A 29 -10.33 12.43 55.86
N ASP A 30 -10.22 12.38 57.19
CA ASP A 30 -9.02 11.88 57.88
C ASP A 30 -8.82 10.38 57.65
N PHE A 31 -9.90 9.59 57.63
CA PHE A 31 -9.84 8.19 57.23
C PHE A 31 -9.37 8.04 55.77
N ALA A 32 -9.96 8.80 54.84
CA ALA A 32 -9.57 8.75 53.44
C ALA A 32 -8.10 9.13 53.24
N GLN A 33 -7.59 10.10 53.98
CA GLN A 33 -6.21 10.57 53.88
C GLN A 33 -5.21 9.59 54.53
N THR A 34 -5.58 8.98 55.65
CA THR A 34 -4.76 7.99 56.37
C THR A 34 -4.64 6.69 55.58
N TYR A 35 -5.70 6.26 54.91
CA TYR A 35 -5.72 5.01 54.16
C TYR A 35 -5.54 5.19 52.63
N ALA A 36 -5.43 6.42 52.11
CA ALA A 36 -5.22 6.67 50.69
C ALA A 36 -4.02 5.90 50.13
N THR A 37 -2.87 5.97 50.81
CA THR A 37 -1.63 5.33 50.36
C THR A 37 -1.73 3.80 50.32
N PRO A 38 -2.13 3.09 51.40
CA PRO A 38 -2.27 1.64 51.35
C PRO A 38 -3.41 1.17 50.43
N ILE A 39 -4.50 1.93 50.28
CA ILE A 39 -5.58 1.61 49.35
C ILE A 39 -5.11 1.76 47.90
N LEU A 40 -4.39 2.84 47.56
CA LEU A 40 -3.81 3.02 46.23
C LEU A 40 -2.76 1.96 45.91
N PHE A 41 -1.92 1.61 46.89
CA PHE A 41 -0.93 0.56 46.73
C PHE A 41 -1.60 -0.80 46.52
N GLY A 42 -2.61 -1.13 47.33
CA GLY A 42 -3.39 -2.37 47.23
C GLY A 42 -4.18 -2.47 45.93
N ALA A 43 -4.81 -1.38 45.48
CA ALA A 43 -5.48 -1.32 44.19
C ALA A 43 -4.47 -1.49 43.03
N GLY A 44 -3.27 -0.90 43.16
CA GLY A 44 -2.17 -1.06 42.21
C GLY A 44 -1.69 -2.51 42.12
N THR A 45 -1.46 -3.18 43.24
CA THR A 45 -1.04 -4.60 43.25
C THR A 45 -2.12 -5.53 42.73
N VAL A 46 -3.38 -5.32 43.10
CA VAL A 46 -4.50 -6.11 42.58
C VAL A 46 -4.63 -5.92 41.07
N GLY A 47 -4.52 -4.68 40.58
CA GLY A 47 -4.53 -4.37 39.15
C GLY A 47 -3.36 -5.03 38.41
N ALA A 48 -2.15 -4.97 38.97
CA ALA A 48 -0.97 -5.60 38.39
C ALA A 48 -1.10 -7.13 38.36
N LEU A 49 -1.58 -7.76 39.43
CA LEU A 49 -1.79 -9.20 39.50
C LEU A 49 -2.89 -9.66 38.54
N LEU A 50 -4.00 -8.92 38.43
CA LEU A 50 -5.02 -9.17 37.41
C LEU A 50 -4.46 -9.04 35.99
N GLY A 51 -3.64 -8.02 35.74
CA GLY A 51 -2.94 -7.84 34.48
C GLY A 51 -2.05 -9.04 34.15
N VAL A 52 -1.20 -9.47 35.08
CA VAL A 52 -0.32 -10.64 34.92
C VAL A 52 -1.14 -11.93 34.73
N LEU A 53 -2.22 -12.12 35.47
CA LEU A 53 -3.06 -13.32 35.40
C LEU A 53 -3.84 -13.37 34.08
N LEU A 54 -4.32 -12.23 33.59
CA LEU A 54 -4.92 -12.10 32.26
C LEU A 54 -3.88 -12.37 31.17
N ILE A 55 -2.67 -11.81 31.26
CA ILE A 55 -1.56 -12.06 30.33
C ILE A 55 -1.18 -13.54 30.33
N TRP A 56 -1.04 -14.17 31.51
CA TRP A 56 -0.68 -15.58 31.65
C TRP A 56 -1.77 -16.50 31.10
N ARG A 57 -3.04 -16.27 31.46
CA ARG A 57 -4.19 -17.02 30.92
C ARG A 57 -4.29 -16.86 29.40
N PHE A 58 -3.95 -15.68 28.90
CA PHE A 58 -3.97 -15.32 27.49
C PHE A 58 -2.82 -15.94 26.68
N LEU A 59 -1.62 -16.06 27.26
CA LEU A 59 -0.47 -16.75 26.66
C LEU A 59 -0.68 -18.27 26.58
N ARG A 60 -1.45 -18.87 27.51
CA ARG A 60 -1.60 -20.33 27.61
C ARG A 60 -2.51 -20.97 26.56
N THR A 61 -3.27 -20.20 25.77
CA THR A 61 -4.31 -20.73 24.87
C THR A 61 -3.98 -20.52 23.38
N GLY A 62 -3.13 -21.38 22.80
CA GLY A 62 -3.06 -21.82 21.38
C GLY A 62 -2.93 -20.82 20.20
N HIS A 63 -3.18 -19.51 20.37
CA HIS A 63 -3.18 -18.51 19.30
C HIS A 63 -2.18 -17.38 19.62
N ALA A 64 -0.97 -17.74 20.02
CA ALA A 64 0.02 -16.80 20.56
C ALA A 64 0.28 -15.60 19.62
N HIS A 65 0.33 -15.80 18.31
CA HIS A 65 0.65 -14.73 17.36
C HIS A 65 -0.42 -13.62 17.28
N THR A 66 -1.72 -13.96 17.16
CA THR A 66 -2.82 -12.99 17.13
C THR A 66 -2.94 -12.24 18.46
N ARG A 67 -2.56 -12.92 19.54
CA ARG A 67 -2.71 -12.48 20.92
C ARG A 67 -1.59 -11.55 21.35
N VAL A 68 -0.35 -11.90 21.07
CA VAL A 68 0.81 -11.03 21.28
C VAL A 68 0.62 -9.71 20.54
N GLY A 69 0.06 -9.74 19.32
CA GLY A 69 -0.31 -8.51 18.60
C GLY A 69 -1.31 -7.64 19.36
N PHE A 70 -2.38 -8.22 19.91
CA PHE A 70 -3.36 -7.48 20.70
C PHE A 70 -2.76 -6.94 22.01
N LEU A 71 -1.94 -7.74 22.71
CA LEU A 71 -1.25 -7.29 23.92
C LEU A 71 -0.30 -6.12 23.63
N ALA A 72 0.46 -6.18 22.53
CA ALA A 72 1.33 -5.09 22.11
C ALA A 72 0.53 -3.80 21.82
N VAL A 73 -0.67 -3.92 21.23
CA VAL A 73 -1.58 -2.78 21.04
C VAL A 73 -2.04 -2.20 22.37
N VAL A 74 -2.47 -3.04 23.32
CA VAL A 74 -2.90 -2.59 24.66
C VAL A 74 -1.75 -1.89 25.40
N LEU A 75 -0.53 -2.42 25.32
CA LEU A 75 0.65 -1.80 25.94
C LEU A 75 1.00 -0.46 25.27
N ALA A 76 0.95 -0.38 23.94
CA ALA A 76 1.17 0.87 23.21
C ALA A 76 0.12 1.93 23.56
N THR A 77 -1.14 1.54 23.68
CA THR A 77 -2.26 2.37 24.17
C THR A 77 -2.02 2.84 25.61
N ALA A 78 -1.61 1.95 26.52
CA ALA A 78 -1.35 2.32 27.91
C ALA A 78 -0.22 3.35 28.02
N PHE A 79 0.85 3.18 27.24
CA PHE A 79 1.96 4.13 27.17
C PHE A 79 1.54 5.49 26.57
N ALA A 80 0.68 5.48 25.56
CA ALA A 80 0.09 6.71 25.01
C ALA A 80 -0.79 7.43 26.05
N ALA A 81 -1.60 6.67 26.79
CA ALA A 81 -2.48 7.19 27.83
C ALA A 81 -1.70 7.83 28.98
N GLU A 82 -0.56 7.27 29.37
CA GLU A 82 0.36 7.87 30.34
C GLU A 82 0.87 9.24 29.87
N GLY A 83 1.35 9.34 28.63
CA GLY A 83 1.80 10.62 28.08
C GLY A 83 0.68 11.66 28.00
N MET A 84 -0.54 11.26 27.63
CA MET A 84 -1.71 12.15 27.64
C MET A 84 -2.13 12.56 29.05
N TRP A 85 -1.98 11.67 30.04
CA TRP A 85 -2.26 11.96 31.45
C TRP A 85 -1.35 13.06 31.99
N GLU A 86 -0.05 12.98 31.70
CA GLU A 86 0.90 14.02 32.09
C GLU A 86 0.57 15.38 31.48
N VAL A 87 0.17 15.42 30.20
CA VAL A 87 -0.28 16.67 29.54
C VAL A 87 -1.54 17.22 30.19
N ALA A 88 -2.52 16.35 30.47
CA ALA A 88 -3.79 16.73 31.07
C ALA A 88 -3.62 17.28 32.49
N ARG A 89 -2.77 16.67 33.30
CA ARG A 89 -2.55 17.04 34.70
C ARG A 89 -1.49 18.12 34.90
N GLY A 90 -0.49 18.19 34.03
CA GLY A 90 0.57 19.18 34.07
C GLY A 90 0.13 20.50 33.40
N PRO A 91 0.42 20.72 32.11
CA PRO A 91 0.10 21.96 31.41
C PRO A 91 -1.38 22.39 31.47
N LEU A 92 -2.31 21.44 31.30
CA LEU A 92 -3.74 21.76 31.21
C LEU A 92 -4.44 21.83 32.57
N LYS A 93 -3.80 21.34 33.64
CA LYS A 93 -4.32 21.32 35.03
C LYS A 93 -5.77 20.82 35.15
N LEU A 94 -6.19 19.89 34.29
CA LEU A 94 -7.55 19.34 34.29
C LEU A 94 -7.82 18.56 35.57
N SER A 95 -9.07 18.56 36.05
CA SER A 95 -9.46 17.70 37.17
C SER A 95 -9.23 16.22 36.83
N VAL A 96 -8.90 15.41 37.84
CA VAL A 96 -8.72 13.94 37.70
C VAL A 96 -9.83 13.28 36.87
N PRO A 97 -11.13 13.48 37.16
CA PRO A 97 -12.19 12.84 36.37
C PRO A 97 -12.23 13.34 34.92
N MET A 98 -11.91 14.61 34.67
CA MET A 98 -11.85 15.15 33.30
C MET A 98 -10.69 14.57 32.50
N ALA A 99 -9.52 14.43 33.14
CA ALA A 99 -8.36 13.79 32.53
C ALA A 99 -8.68 12.32 32.19
N ILE A 100 -9.35 11.59 33.09
CA ILE A 100 -9.84 10.23 32.85
C ILE A 100 -10.80 10.16 31.66
N GLY A 101 -11.77 11.08 31.59
CA GLY A 101 -12.70 11.17 30.48
C GLY A 101 -12.00 11.43 29.13
N LEU A 102 -11.02 12.34 29.12
CA LEU A 102 -10.30 12.71 27.90
C LEU A 102 -9.49 11.54 27.32
N PHE A 103 -8.61 10.92 28.11
CA PHE A 103 -7.80 9.80 27.61
C PHE A 103 -8.68 8.59 27.30
N GLY A 104 -9.67 8.32 28.17
CA GLY A 104 -10.59 7.19 28.00
C GLY A 104 -11.36 7.31 26.69
N MET A 105 -11.78 8.52 26.31
CA MET A 105 -12.45 8.76 25.05
C MET A 105 -11.56 8.41 23.84
N PHE A 106 -10.30 8.87 23.81
CA PHE A 106 -9.39 8.57 22.69
C PHE A 106 -9.15 7.07 22.55
N GLU A 107 -8.89 6.37 23.66
CA GLU A 107 -8.62 4.94 23.64
C GLU A 107 -9.86 4.13 23.28
N VAL A 108 -11.03 4.44 23.86
CA VAL A 108 -12.28 3.76 23.51
C VAL A 108 -12.63 3.97 22.05
N VAL A 109 -12.45 5.18 21.52
CA VAL A 109 -12.71 5.49 20.11
C VAL A 109 -11.73 4.73 19.21
N MET A 110 -10.43 4.72 19.52
CA MET A 110 -9.43 3.97 18.74
C MET A 110 -9.74 2.47 18.74
N VAL A 111 -10.04 1.90 19.91
CA VAL A 111 -10.39 0.49 20.08
C VAL A 111 -11.69 0.15 19.34
N ALA A 112 -12.73 0.97 19.47
CA ALA A 112 -14.00 0.77 18.79
C ALA A 112 -13.83 0.78 17.27
N GLN A 113 -13.07 1.72 16.73
CA GLN A 113 -12.88 1.84 15.27
C GLN A 113 -12.08 0.67 14.69
N GLY A 114 -11.04 0.19 15.37
CA GLY A 114 -10.31 -0.97 14.86
C GLY A 114 -11.07 -2.29 15.06
N LEU A 115 -11.89 -2.44 16.11
CA LEU A 115 -12.82 -3.57 16.24
C LEU A 115 -13.86 -3.56 15.11
N LEU A 116 -14.39 -2.39 14.77
CA LEU A 116 -15.33 -2.22 13.67
C LEU A 116 -14.67 -2.45 12.30
N ALA A 117 -13.39 -2.08 12.14
CA ALA A 117 -12.60 -2.43 10.96
C ALA A 117 -12.45 -3.96 10.81
N LYS A 118 -12.17 -4.67 11.90
CA LYS A 118 -12.10 -6.14 11.92
C LYS A 118 -13.46 -6.77 11.60
N HIS A 119 -14.53 -6.27 12.20
CA HIS A 119 -15.89 -6.74 11.95
C HIS A 119 -16.29 -6.57 10.47
N LYS A 120 -16.04 -5.39 9.88
CA LYS A 120 -16.32 -5.13 8.45
C LYS A 120 -15.49 -5.99 7.50
N LEU A 121 -14.28 -6.38 7.91
CA LEU A 121 -13.46 -7.30 7.12
C LEU A 121 -14.03 -8.73 7.16
N ALA A 122 -14.60 -9.15 8.29
CA ALA A 122 -15.20 -10.48 8.47
C ALA A 122 -16.56 -10.65 7.76
N GLN A 123 -17.25 -9.56 7.43
CA GLN A 123 -18.52 -9.60 6.69
C GLN A 123 -18.32 -10.15 5.27
N THR A 124 -19.31 -10.86 4.71
CA THR A 124 -19.33 -11.33 3.32
C THR A 124 -20.52 -10.73 2.57
N PRO A 125 -20.31 -9.94 1.49
CA PRO A 125 -19.02 -9.58 0.90
C PRO A 125 -18.18 -8.67 1.82
N PRO A 126 -16.84 -8.73 1.73
CA PRO A 126 -15.96 -7.95 2.60
C PRO A 126 -16.18 -6.45 2.39
N GLY A 127 -16.52 -5.76 3.48
CA GLY A 127 -16.62 -4.31 3.50
C GLY A 127 -15.25 -3.65 3.34
N ASN A 128 -15.23 -2.33 3.11
CA ASN A 128 -13.98 -1.57 3.01
C ASN A 128 -13.48 -1.14 4.41
N PRO A 129 -12.43 -1.76 4.99
CA PRO A 129 -11.92 -1.40 6.31
C PRO A 129 -11.10 -0.10 6.30
N ARG A 130 -10.73 0.41 5.11
CA ARG A 130 -9.78 1.53 4.97
C ARG A 130 -10.24 2.78 5.69
N ARG A 131 -11.53 3.11 5.66
CA ARG A 131 -12.05 4.32 6.32
C ARG A 131 -11.82 4.27 7.85
N HIS A 132 -12.08 3.13 8.47
CA HIS A 132 -11.90 2.93 9.90
C HIS A 132 -10.43 2.90 10.28
N MET A 133 -9.59 2.25 9.46
CA MET A 133 -8.15 2.25 9.71
C MET A 133 -7.51 3.62 9.52
N ASN A 134 -7.90 4.38 8.49
CA ASN A 134 -7.42 5.75 8.29
C ASN A 134 -7.74 6.62 9.51
N PHE A 135 -8.91 6.41 10.12
CA PHE A 135 -9.29 7.08 11.35
C PHE A 135 -8.41 6.64 12.54
N VAL A 136 -8.13 5.34 12.69
CA VAL A 136 -7.19 4.83 13.71
C VAL A 136 -5.80 5.46 13.55
N TRP A 137 -5.28 5.59 12.32
CA TRP A 137 -4.01 6.27 12.06
C TRP A 137 -4.04 7.75 12.40
N ALA A 138 -5.14 8.44 12.10
CA ALA A 138 -5.30 9.85 12.46
C ALA A 138 -5.32 10.05 13.98
N VAL A 139 -6.04 9.20 14.71
CA VAL A 139 -6.08 9.21 16.17
C VAL A 139 -4.70 8.91 16.75
N ALA A 140 -4.01 7.87 16.26
CA ALA A 140 -2.66 7.52 16.70
C ALA A 140 -1.64 8.64 16.46
N ALA A 141 -1.70 9.31 15.32
CA ALA A 141 -0.83 10.46 15.04
C ALA A 141 -1.14 11.64 15.98
N GLY A 142 -2.43 11.94 16.19
CA GLY A 142 -2.86 12.99 17.10
C GLY A 142 -2.46 12.72 18.55
N SER A 143 -2.73 11.51 19.06
CA SER A 143 -2.37 11.11 20.42
C SER A 143 -0.86 11.06 20.62
N GLY A 144 -0.07 10.65 19.62
CA GLY A 144 1.38 10.69 19.67
C GLY A 144 1.94 12.11 19.80
N VAL A 145 1.41 13.06 19.02
CA VAL A 145 1.80 14.48 19.14
C VAL A 145 1.47 15.02 20.53
N VAL A 146 0.25 14.77 21.03
CA VAL A 146 -0.15 15.21 22.38
C VAL A 146 0.75 14.58 23.43
N ALA A 147 0.89 13.25 23.46
CA ALA A 147 1.72 12.54 24.44
C ALA A 147 3.19 13.01 24.43
N SER A 148 3.75 13.27 23.24
CA SER A 148 5.13 13.75 23.10
C SER A 148 5.37 15.14 23.71
N SER A 149 4.34 15.99 23.81
CA SER A 149 4.46 17.35 24.35
C SER A 149 4.81 17.42 25.84
N ALA A 150 4.58 16.34 26.59
CA ALA A 150 4.98 16.21 27.99
C ALA A 150 6.40 15.66 28.21
N SER A 151 7.13 15.32 27.13
CA SER A 151 8.45 14.70 27.28
C SER A 151 9.51 15.67 27.82
N SER A 152 10.39 15.13 28.67
CA SER A 152 11.53 15.85 29.26
C SER A 152 12.82 15.72 28.44
N SER A 153 12.85 14.77 27.51
CA SER A 153 14.03 14.46 26.70
C SER A 153 13.66 14.08 25.26
N VAL A 154 14.60 14.27 24.33
CA VAL A 154 14.42 13.89 22.91
C VAL A 154 14.11 12.40 22.71
N PRO A 155 14.78 11.45 23.39
CA PRO A 155 14.42 10.03 23.25
C PRO A 155 12.99 9.72 23.71
N GLU A 156 12.58 10.31 24.85
CA GLU A 156 11.23 10.18 25.38
C GLU A 156 10.18 10.80 24.45
N PHE A 157 10.48 11.98 23.88
CA PHE A 157 9.66 12.63 22.86
C PHE A 157 9.38 11.69 21.68
N LEU A 158 10.43 11.10 21.11
CA LEU A 158 10.33 10.20 19.96
C LEU A 158 9.58 8.91 20.31
N LEU A 159 9.85 8.31 21.48
CA LEU A 159 9.14 7.12 21.93
C LEU A 159 7.64 7.37 22.06
N ARG A 160 7.24 8.48 22.71
CA ARG A 160 5.83 8.86 22.89
C ARG A 160 5.16 9.23 21.56
N LEU A 161 5.89 9.85 20.64
CA LEU A 161 5.39 10.20 19.32
C LEU A 161 5.08 8.96 18.46
N PHE A 162 5.97 7.95 18.47
CA PHE A 162 5.86 6.79 17.59
C PHE A 162 5.10 5.61 18.18
N ALA A 163 5.02 5.47 19.51
CA ALA A 163 4.37 4.32 20.14
C ALA A 163 2.91 4.08 19.67
N PRO A 164 2.02 5.09 19.59
CA PRO A 164 0.65 4.88 19.10
C PRO A 164 0.63 4.44 17.62
N ALA A 165 1.52 5.00 16.79
CA ALA A 165 1.66 4.66 15.39
C ALA A 165 2.13 3.20 15.20
N VAL A 166 3.04 2.73 16.04
CA VAL A 166 3.46 1.32 16.08
C VAL A 166 2.30 0.42 16.48
N GLY A 167 1.52 0.80 17.50
CA GLY A 167 0.30 0.07 17.89
C GLY A 167 -0.71 -0.04 16.73
N ALA A 168 -1.01 1.07 16.06
CA ALA A 168 -1.86 1.08 14.87
C ALA A 168 -1.29 0.19 13.74
N GLY A 169 0.03 0.19 13.54
CA GLY A 169 0.73 -0.65 12.57
C GLY A 169 0.60 -2.15 12.87
N ILE A 170 0.83 -2.57 14.12
CA ILE A 170 0.65 -3.95 14.57
C ILE A 170 -0.79 -4.40 14.32
N TRP A 171 -1.75 -3.54 14.62
CA TRP A 171 -3.15 -3.83 14.39
C TRP A 171 -3.50 -3.98 12.91
N TRP A 172 -3.02 -3.07 12.06
CA TRP A 172 -3.19 -3.15 10.62
C TRP A 172 -2.59 -4.43 10.04
N MET A 173 -1.39 -4.82 10.47
CA MET A 173 -0.75 -6.08 10.08
C MET A 173 -1.62 -7.27 10.48
N GLY A 174 -2.15 -7.31 11.70
CA GLY A 174 -3.06 -8.36 12.14
C GLY A 174 -4.36 -8.46 11.32
N ILE A 175 -4.91 -7.32 10.86
CA ILE A 175 -6.12 -7.29 10.03
C ILE A 175 -5.82 -7.70 8.58
N THR A 176 -4.61 -7.43 8.08
CA THR A 176 -4.24 -7.71 6.68
C THR A 176 -3.59 -9.07 6.47
N ALA A 177 -3.11 -9.72 7.53
CA ALA A 177 -2.45 -11.03 7.47
C ALA A 177 -3.34 -12.13 6.88
N ASP A 178 -4.65 -12.09 7.17
CA ASP A 178 -5.60 -13.12 6.72
C ASP A 178 -6.13 -12.90 5.28
N LYS A 179 -5.67 -11.85 4.58
CA LYS A 179 -6.09 -11.62 3.19
C LYS A 179 -5.40 -12.62 2.27
N PRO A 180 -6.14 -13.41 1.47
CA PRO A 180 -5.52 -14.28 0.49
C PRO A 180 -4.70 -13.43 -0.49
N ALA A 181 -3.48 -13.88 -0.81
CA ALA A 181 -2.53 -13.14 -1.66
C ALA A 181 -3.14 -12.67 -3.01
N SER A 182 -4.17 -13.37 -3.49
CA SER A 182 -4.94 -13.03 -4.71
C SER A 182 -5.87 -11.82 -4.58
N ALA A 183 -6.19 -11.35 -3.37
CA ALA A 183 -7.07 -10.19 -3.11
C ALA A 183 -6.28 -8.89 -2.88
N VAL A 184 -4.95 -8.96 -2.87
CA VAL A 184 -4.10 -7.77 -2.87
C VAL A 184 -4.11 -7.22 -4.29
N GLN A 185 -5.01 -6.27 -4.56
CA GLN A 185 -4.80 -5.42 -5.73
C GLN A 185 -3.40 -4.80 -5.60
N PRO A 186 -2.59 -4.79 -6.67
CA PRO A 186 -1.30 -4.11 -6.68
C PRO A 186 -1.50 -2.59 -6.72
N THR A 187 -2.20 -2.03 -5.72
CA THR A 187 -2.12 -0.61 -5.42
C THR A 187 -0.77 -0.40 -4.76
N SER A 188 0.27 -0.33 -5.57
CA SER A 188 1.58 0.13 -5.13
C SER A 188 1.40 1.55 -4.59
N TRP A 189 1.91 1.81 -3.39
CA TRP A 189 1.98 3.15 -2.84
C TRP A 189 2.63 4.07 -3.89
N ILE A 190 1.98 5.20 -4.20
CA ILE A 190 2.57 6.23 -5.09
C ILE A 190 3.92 6.70 -4.52
N TRP A 191 4.03 6.72 -3.18
CA TRP A 191 5.21 7.14 -2.43
C TRP A 191 5.92 5.96 -1.79
N THR A 192 6.52 5.06 -2.56
CA THR A 192 7.38 4.03 -1.95
C THR A 192 8.58 4.71 -1.25
N PRO A 193 9.11 4.15 -0.14
CA PRO A 193 10.34 4.64 0.48
C PRO A 193 11.48 4.74 -0.53
N ARG A 194 11.53 3.82 -1.50
CA ARG A 194 12.41 3.89 -2.67
C ARG A 194 12.22 5.18 -3.47
N ARG A 195 10.97 5.56 -3.79
CA ARG A 195 10.65 6.80 -4.51
C ARG A 195 10.98 8.04 -3.69
N ILE A 196 10.73 8.02 -2.38
CA ILE A 196 11.12 9.10 -1.46
C ILE A 196 12.64 9.24 -1.44
N GLY A 197 13.38 8.13 -1.29
CA GLY A 197 14.83 8.13 -1.34
C GLY A 197 15.37 8.57 -2.70
N ILE A 198 14.75 8.17 -3.81
CA ILE A 198 15.11 8.65 -5.15
C ILE A 198 14.85 10.16 -5.29
N HIS A 199 13.75 10.66 -4.73
CA HIS A 199 13.37 12.08 -4.80
C HIS A 199 14.25 12.96 -3.90
N LEU A 200 14.63 12.46 -2.72
CA LEU A 200 15.57 13.09 -1.80
C LEU A 200 17.05 12.90 -2.23
N GLY A 201 17.31 12.14 -3.30
CA GLY A 201 18.67 11.83 -3.75
C GLY A 201 19.44 10.82 -2.87
N LEU A 202 18.77 10.18 -1.91
CA LEU A 202 19.33 9.16 -1.01
C LEU A 202 19.50 7.78 -1.67
N ILE A 203 18.76 7.49 -2.74
CA ILE A 203 18.75 6.17 -3.39
C ILE A 203 18.92 6.33 -4.91
N LYS A 204 19.87 5.57 -5.47
CA LYS A 204 20.13 5.47 -6.91
C LYS A 204 19.04 4.61 -7.59
N PRO A 205 18.30 5.12 -8.58
CA PRO A 205 17.42 4.29 -9.40
C PRO A 205 18.28 3.27 -10.16
N GLY A 206 17.92 1.98 -10.12
CA GLY A 206 18.77 0.91 -10.65
C GLY A 206 18.93 0.97 -12.18
N ALA A 207 20.00 0.36 -12.71
CA ALA A 207 20.42 0.12 -14.12
C ALA A 207 20.23 1.22 -15.18
N GLN A 208 19.48 2.28 -14.92
CA GLN A 208 19.50 3.48 -15.73
C GLN A 208 20.81 4.21 -15.46
N ASP A 209 21.42 4.66 -16.55
CA ASP A 209 22.61 5.48 -16.52
C ASP A 209 22.37 6.70 -15.62
N LEU A 210 23.19 6.83 -14.56
CA LEU A 210 23.07 7.92 -13.59
C LEU A 210 23.16 9.27 -14.25
N GLU A 211 24.04 9.36 -15.24
CA GLU A 211 24.33 10.59 -15.93
C GLU A 211 23.08 11.08 -16.67
N LYS A 212 22.35 10.15 -17.30
CA LYS A 212 21.10 10.46 -17.98
C LYS A 212 20.00 10.93 -17.02
N VAL A 213 19.85 10.28 -15.86
CA VAL A 213 18.83 10.66 -14.87
C VAL A 213 19.16 12.01 -14.23
N ASP A 214 20.43 12.28 -13.93
CA ASP A 214 20.84 13.59 -13.38
C ASP A 214 20.66 14.69 -14.44
N ARG A 215 21.04 14.41 -15.69
CA ARG A 215 20.80 15.29 -16.84
C ARG A 215 19.32 15.63 -17.01
N ASP A 216 18.44 14.63 -17.01
CA ASP A 216 16.99 14.84 -17.12
C ASP A 216 16.44 15.67 -15.95
N ARG A 217 16.89 15.41 -14.71
CA ARG A 217 16.51 16.19 -13.52
C ARG A 217 16.96 17.66 -13.60
N ARG A 218 18.18 17.90 -14.11
CA ARG A 218 18.70 19.26 -14.32
C ARG A 218 17.88 19.99 -15.37
N ILE A 219 17.59 19.33 -16.50
CA ILE A 219 16.70 19.88 -17.55
C ILE A 219 15.34 20.24 -16.97
N ASP A 220 14.73 19.36 -16.16
CA ASP A 220 13.44 19.62 -15.52
C ASP A 220 13.52 20.79 -14.52
N ALA A 221 14.57 20.85 -13.70
CA ALA A 221 14.78 21.94 -12.75
C ALA A 221 14.93 23.31 -13.45
N ILE A 222 15.68 23.36 -14.55
CA ILE A 222 15.83 24.56 -15.39
C ILE A 222 14.48 24.93 -16.01
N THR A 223 13.80 23.96 -16.64
CA THR A 223 12.50 24.15 -17.31
C THR A 223 11.45 24.72 -16.33
N VAL A 224 11.28 24.11 -15.16
CA VAL A 224 10.30 24.53 -14.15
C VAL A 224 10.67 25.91 -13.57
N THR A 225 11.96 26.16 -13.32
CA THR A 225 12.39 27.45 -12.75
C THR A 225 12.22 28.57 -13.76
N ALA A 226 12.58 28.35 -15.04
CA ALA A 226 12.37 29.29 -16.13
C ALA A 226 10.88 29.59 -16.34
N HIS A 227 10.04 28.55 -16.42
CA HIS A 227 8.59 28.73 -16.53
C HIS A 227 8.01 29.55 -15.37
N ARG A 228 8.37 29.23 -14.12
CA ARG A 228 7.93 29.98 -12.93
C ARG A 228 8.53 31.38 -12.84
N LEU A 229 9.66 31.65 -13.50
CA LEU A 229 10.24 32.99 -13.56
C LEU A 229 9.40 33.92 -14.44
N HIS A 230 8.83 33.37 -15.53
CA HIS A 230 8.01 34.13 -16.47
C HIS A 230 6.52 34.22 -16.09
N HIS A 231 5.96 33.16 -15.49
CA HIS A 231 4.51 33.08 -15.20
C HIS A 231 4.16 33.07 -13.70
N GLY A 232 5.16 33.11 -12.82
CA GLY A 232 4.92 33.08 -11.37
C GLY A 232 4.92 34.47 -10.74
N SER A 233 4.64 34.53 -9.44
CA SER A 233 4.59 35.77 -8.66
C SER A 233 5.87 36.62 -8.75
N ASP A 234 5.72 37.93 -8.94
CA ASP A 234 6.83 38.90 -9.04
C ASP A 234 7.69 38.95 -7.76
N ARG A 235 7.09 38.72 -6.59
CA ARG A 235 7.81 38.69 -5.29
C ARG A 235 8.98 37.70 -5.27
N LEU A 236 8.90 36.62 -6.04
CA LEU A 236 9.92 35.57 -6.09
C LEU A 236 10.82 35.65 -7.34
N LYS A 237 10.65 36.68 -8.18
CA LYS A 237 11.33 36.80 -9.48
C LYS A 237 12.84 36.92 -9.32
N SER A 238 13.33 37.72 -8.37
CA SER A 238 14.77 37.88 -8.09
C SER A 238 15.41 36.57 -7.63
N TRP A 239 14.76 35.85 -6.71
CA TRP A 239 15.21 34.54 -6.23
C TRP A 239 15.22 33.49 -7.35
N ARG A 240 14.15 33.41 -8.15
CA ARG A 240 14.07 32.49 -9.29
C ARG A 240 15.12 32.80 -10.36
N LYS A 241 15.40 34.09 -10.62
CA LYS A 241 16.45 34.52 -11.54
C LYS A 241 17.83 34.09 -11.05
N SER A 242 18.11 34.27 -9.76
CA SER A 242 19.36 33.79 -9.13
C SER A 242 19.48 32.26 -9.21
N LYS A 243 18.40 31.54 -8.87
CA LYS A 243 18.36 30.07 -8.94
C LYS A 243 18.56 29.56 -10.37
N LEU A 244 17.92 30.18 -11.36
CA LEU A 244 18.08 29.83 -12.78
C LEU A 244 19.52 30.07 -13.26
N ARG A 245 20.14 31.18 -12.85
CA ARG A 245 21.56 31.45 -13.15
C ARG A 245 22.47 30.36 -12.57
N ARG A 246 22.25 29.96 -11.32
CA ARG A 246 23.02 28.87 -10.70
C ARG A 246 22.84 27.54 -11.44
N LEU A 247 21.59 27.19 -11.78
CA LEU A 247 21.32 25.96 -12.54
C LEU A 247 21.95 26.01 -13.95
N ALA A 248 21.96 27.17 -14.61
CA ALA A 248 22.56 27.34 -15.92
C ALA A 248 24.10 27.25 -15.89
N LEU A 249 24.75 27.69 -14.81
CA LEU A 249 26.21 27.55 -14.65
C LEU A 249 26.67 26.09 -14.57
N GLU A 250 25.81 25.20 -14.07
CA GLU A 250 26.12 23.78 -13.91
C GLU A 250 25.57 22.91 -15.07
N ALA A 251 25.01 23.51 -16.11
CA ALA A 251 24.36 22.81 -17.22
C ALA A 251 25.16 22.97 -18.51
N ASP A 252 25.21 21.90 -19.32
CA ASP A 252 25.76 21.98 -20.67
C ASP A 252 24.79 22.69 -21.64
N ASP A 253 25.30 23.17 -22.76
CA ASP A 253 24.51 23.91 -23.76
C ASP A 253 23.33 23.08 -24.30
N ALA A 254 23.51 21.77 -24.40
CA ALA A 254 22.45 20.86 -24.87
C ALA A 254 21.31 20.72 -23.85
N MET A 255 21.59 20.73 -22.55
CA MET A 255 20.59 20.77 -21.48
C MET A 255 19.81 22.09 -21.52
N VAL A 256 20.50 23.21 -21.72
CA VAL A 256 19.85 24.54 -21.83
C VAL A 256 18.96 24.60 -23.07
N ALA A 257 19.43 24.12 -24.22
CA ALA A 257 18.66 24.06 -25.46
C ALA A 257 17.40 23.16 -25.31
N GLU A 258 17.52 22.01 -24.64
CA GLU A 258 16.39 21.14 -24.37
C GLU A 258 15.38 21.78 -23.41
N ALA A 259 15.85 22.43 -22.34
CA ALA A 259 14.98 23.15 -21.43
C ALA A 259 14.22 24.30 -22.13
N GLN A 260 14.89 25.05 -23.02
CA GLN A 260 14.26 26.07 -23.86
C GLN A 260 13.17 25.47 -24.75
N ARG A 261 13.43 24.32 -25.41
CA ARG A 261 12.42 23.60 -26.21
C ARG A 261 11.20 23.20 -25.37
N ARG A 262 11.41 22.71 -24.14
CA ARG A 262 10.32 22.33 -23.23
C ARG A 262 9.50 23.54 -22.77
N VAL A 263 10.14 24.65 -22.41
CA VAL A 263 9.44 25.91 -22.06
C VAL A 263 8.63 26.44 -23.24
N ALA A 264 9.22 26.48 -24.44
CA ALA A 264 8.52 26.91 -25.65
C ALA A 264 7.30 26.03 -25.96
N ARG A 265 7.40 24.72 -25.74
CA ARG A 265 6.28 23.78 -25.87
C ARG A 265 5.16 24.08 -24.86
N VAL A 266 5.50 24.32 -23.59
CA VAL A 266 4.51 24.66 -22.56
C VAL A 266 3.80 25.97 -22.91
N ASN A 267 4.51 27.02 -23.30
CA ASN A 267 3.91 28.30 -23.69
C ASN A 267 3.01 28.15 -24.93
N ARG A 268 3.35 27.23 -25.86
CA ARG A 268 2.49 26.93 -27.02
C ARG A 268 1.21 26.23 -26.59
N ILE A 269 1.30 25.23 -25.71
CA ILE A 269 0.13 24.53 -25.17
C ILE A 269 -0.75 25.51 -24.40
N GLU A 270 -0.18 26.35 -23.54
CA GLU A 270 -0.91 27.37 -22.79
C GLU A 270 -1.73 28.29 -23.70
N LYS A 271 -1.11 28.80 -24.78
CA LYS A 271 -1.81 29.59 -25.80
C LYS A 271 -2.97 28.84 -26.45
N LEU A 272 -2.78 27.56 -26.78
CA LEU A 272 -3.83 26.71 -27.37
C LEU A 272 -4.95 26.38 -26.37
N THR A 273 -4.66 26.39 -25.08
CA THR A 273 -5.63 26.09 -24.01
C THR A 273 -6.23 27.33 -23.35
N SER A 274 -5.83 28.53 -23.78
CA SER A 274 -6.39 29.78 -23.26
C SER A 274 -7.88 29.85 -23.59
N PRO A 275 -8.76 30.27 -22.66
CA PRO A 275 -10.19 30.43 -22.94
C PRO A 275 -10.45 31.50 -24.03
N ASP A 276 -9.53 32.44 -24.19
CA ASP A 276 -9.54 33.46 -25.24
C ASP A 276 -8.83 32.99 -26.53
N ALA A 277 -8.41 31.72 -26.60
CA ALA A 277 -7.91 31.16 -27.84
C ALA A 277 -9.01 31.34 -28.89
N PRO A 278 -8.75 31.99 -30.03
CA PRO A 278 -9.77 32.21 -31.03
C PRO A 278 -10.34 30.84 -31.41
N THR A 279 -11.61 30.62 -31.09
CA THR A 279 -12.42 29.51 -31.62
C THR A 279 -12.76 29.73 -33.10
N GLY A 280 -12.15 30.75 -33.72
CA GLY A 280 -12.19 30.98 -35.16
C GLY A 280 -11.68 29.75 -35.88
N GLU A 281 -12.30 29.48 -37.03
CA GLU A 281 -11.89 28.37 -37.89
C GLU A 281 -10.37 28.37 -38.05
N PRO A 282 -9.72 27.18 -37.99
CA PRO A 282 -8.28 27.07 -38.15
C PRO A 282 -7.87 27.84 -39.39
N SER A 283 -6.85 28.70 -39.27
CA SER A 283 -6.36 29.47 -40.40
C SER A 283 -5.98 28.52 -41.54
N ASP A 284 -6.04 28.97 -42.79
CA ASP A 284 -5.71 28.08 -43.93
C ASP A 284 -4.30 27.48 -43.79
N ALA A 285 -3.36 28.21 -43.18
CA ALA A 285 -2.04 27.69 -42.82
C ALA A 285 -2.07 26.57 -41.76
N GLU A 286 -2.97 26.64 -40.78
CA GLU A 286 -3.18 25.57 -39.80
C GLU A 286 -3.90 24.37 -40.41
N ARG A 287 -4.84 24.59 -41.34
CA ARG A 287 -5.48 23.53 -42.12
C ARG A 287 -4.46 22.78 -42.96
N ASP A 288 -3.60 23.50 -43.68
CA ASP A 288 -2.51 22.93 -44.47
C ASP A 288 -1.55 22.14 -43.60
N LEU A 289 -1.18 22.67 -42.43
CA LEU A 289 -0.28 21.98 -41.49
C LEU A 289 -0.93 20.73 -40.90
N MET A 290 -2.22 20.77 -40.59
CA MET A 290 -2.98 19.61 -40.10
C MET A 290 -3.12 18.54 -41.18
N ASP A 291 -3.34 18.94 -42.43
CA ASP A 291 -3.39 18.03 -43.58
C ASP A 291 -2.03 17.41 -43.88
N GLU A 292 -0.95 18.18 -43.76
CA GLU A 292 0.42 17.64 -43.86
C GLU A 292 0.71 16.66 -42.73
N LEU A 293 0.36 16.99 -41.49
CA LEU A 293 0.50 16.08 -40.36
C LEU A 293 -0.30 14.78 -40.57
N ARG A 294 -1.52 14.89 -41.10
CA ARG A 294 -2.37 13.75 -41.43
C ARG A 294 -1.75 12.89 -42.54
N ARG A 295 -1.17 13.50 -43.57
CA ARG A 295 -0.44 12.80 -44.64
C ARG A 295 0.77 12.06 -44.08
N VAL A 296 1.60 12.72 -43.27
CA VAL A 296 2.79 12.11 -42.65
C VAL A 296 2.40 10.94 -41.74
N THR A 297 1.36 11.10 -40.92
CA THR A 297 0.89 10.03 -40.02
C THR A 297 0.32 8.85 -40.79
N THR A 298 -0.41 9.11 -41.89
CA THR A 298 -0.93 8.08 -42.79
C THR A 298 0.22 7.34 -43.50
N GLN A 299 1.26 8.07 -43.93
CA GLN A 299 2.44 7.48 -44.55
C GLN A 299 3.24 6.64 -43.54
N ALA A 300 3.36 7.07 -42.29
CA ALA A 300 4.01 6.31 -41.23
C ALA A 300 3.26 5.01 -40.90
N THR A 301 1.94 5.10 -40.72
CA THR A 301 1.10 3.93 -40.40
C THR A 301 1.03 2.93 -41.55
N THR A 302 1.00 3.39 -42.80
CA THR A 302 1.06 2.51 -43.98
C THR A 302 2.42 1.80 -44.10
N ARG A 303 3.53 2.49 -43.84
CA ARG A 303 4.87 1.85 -43.79
C ARG A 303 4.94 0.78 -42.71
N ILE A 304 4.48 1.09 -41.48
CA ILE A 304 4.44 0.12 -40.38
C ILE A 304 3.59 -1.09 -40.76
N ARG A 305 2.43 -0.90 -41.41
CA ARG A 305 1.55 -1.99 -41.84
C ARG A 305 2.20 -2.84 -42.93
N ALA A 306 2.91 -2.24 -43.89
CA ALA A 306 3.63 -2.95 -44.94
C ALA A 306 4.80 -3.75 -44.36
N ASP A 307 5.55 -3.17 -43.42
CA ASP A 307 6.66 -3.87 -42.75
C ASP A 307 6.14 -5.01 -41.87
N HIS A 308 5.00 -4.82 -41.19
CA HIS A 308 4.33 -5.89 -40.44
C HIS A 308 3.83 -7.01 -41.38
N ALA A 309 3.25 -6.67 -42.53
CA ALA A 309 2.84 -7.67 -43.53
C ALA A 309 4.04 -8.45 -44.09
N ARG A 310 5.20 -7.82 -44.29
CA ARG A 310 6.43 -8.52 -44.71
C ARG A 310 7.03 -9.37 -43.59
N ALA A 311 7.02 -8.89 -42.35
CA ALA A 311 7.59 -9.61 -41.21
C ALA A 311 6.76 -10.85 -40.82
N PHE A 312 5.44 -10.82 -41.04
CA PHE A 312 4.52 -11.88 -40.63
C PHE A 312 3.82 -12.59 -41.80
N GLY A 313 4.13 -12.23 -43.04
CA GLY A 313 3.51 -12.78 -44.25
C GLY A 313 4.38 -13.78 -44.99
N LEU A 314 4.98 -14.75 -44.29
CA LEU A 314 5.52 -15.95 -44.91
C LEU A 314 4.58 -17.13 -44.65
N ASP A 315 4.16 -17.73 -45.76
CA ASP A 315 3.61 -19.08 -45.92
C ASP A 315 2.11 -19.33 -45.71
N GLN A 316 1.29 -18.64 -46.51
CA GLN A 316 0.02 -19.20 -46.98
C GLN A 316 0.04 -19.35 -48.51
N SER A 317 0.95 -20.16 -49.04
CA SER A 317 0.71 -20.79 -50.33
C SER A 317 -0.24 -21.96 -50.12
N SER A 318 -1.49 -21.73 -50.51
CA SER A 318 -2.52 -22.74 -50.69
C SER A 318 -2.13 -23.70 -51.83
N GLU A 319 -1.87 -24.96 -51.49
CA GLU A 319 -2.16 -26.08 -52.39
C GLU A 319 -3.14 -27.05 -51.70
N PRO A 320 -4.24 -27.46 -52.36
CA PRO A 320 -5.09 -28.53 -51.87
C PRO A 320 -4.64 -29.85 -52.53
N MET A 321 -3.84 -30.65 -51.83
CA MET A 321 -3.52 -32.01 -52.30
C MET A 321 -3.91 -33.05 -51.25
N TRP A 322 -5.08 -33.67 -51.46
CA TRP A 322 -5.42 -34.95 -50.88
C TRP A 322 -4.60 -36.05 -51.57
N SER A 323 -3.89 -36.89 -50.82
CA SER A 323 -3.96 -38.37 -50.92
C SER A 323 -2.85 -39.07 -50.12
N ASN A 324 -3.30 -39.96 -49.24
CA ASN A 324 -2.74 -41.23 -48.77
C ASN A 324 -1.23 -41.52 -48.83
N GLY A 325 -0.71 -41.96 -47.67
CA GLY A 325 0.08 -43.19 -47.61
C GLY A 325 1.53 -43.08 -47.14
N LEU A 326 1.79 -43.63 -45.94
CA LEU A 326 3.02 -44.28 -45.46
C LEU A 326 4.41 -43.62 -45.65
N VAL A 327 5.04 -43.39 -44.49
CA VAL A 327 6.46 -43.65 -44.16
C VAL A 327 7.51 -43.05 -45.10
N GLN A 328 8.14 -41.96 -44.64
CA GLN A 328 9.59 -41.84 -44.75
C GLN A 328 10.16 -40.94 -43.65
N MET A 329 11.14 -41.48 -42.92
CA MET A 329 11.96 -40.73 -41.96
C MET A 329 12.69 -39.57 -42.65
N ARG A 330 12.79 -38.42 -41.98
CA ARG A 330 14.06 -37.69 -41.90
C ARG A 330 14.09 -36.70 -40.73
N SER A 331 14.92 -37.05 -39.76
CA SER A 331 15.52 -36.17 -38.76
C SER A 331 16.57 -35.26 -39.42
N SER A 332 16.37 -33.94 -39.42
CA SER A 332 17.46 -32.97 -39.61
C SER A 332 17.02 -31.52 -39.31
N VAL A 333 16.78 -31.18 -38.04
CA VAL A 333 16.70 -29.76 -37.59
C VAL A 333 17.36 -29.58 -36.20
N ALA A 334 18.36 -30.40 -35.88
CA ALA A 334 19.11 -30.27 -34.61
C ALA A 334 20.61 -29.92 -34.79
N ASP A 335 21.13 -29.89 -36.02
CA ASP A 335 22.58 -29.70 -36.26
C ASP A 335 22.98 -28.35 -36.87
N GLN A 336 22.06 -27.38 -37.01
CA GLN A 336 22.35 -26.12 -37.72
C GLN A 336 22.52 -24.87 -36.85
N ILE A 337 22.79 -25.03 -35.54
CA ILE A 337 23.17 -23.91 -34.64
C ILE A 337 24.35 -24.32 -33.73
N ARG A 338 25.36 -25.01 -34.27
CA ARG A 338 26.57 -25.37 -33.49
C ARG A 338 27.92 -25.26 -34.21
N SER A 339 28.02 -24.55 -35.33
CA SER A 339 29.31 -24.38 -36.02
C SER A 339 29.50 -22.96 -36.57
N SER A 340 29.68 -22.00 -35.67
CA SER A 340 30.29 -20.72 -36.02
C SER A 340 30.96 -20.11 -34.78
N GLY A 341 32.20 -20.51 -34.51
CA GLY A 341 32.97 -19.89 -33.45
C GLY A 341 34.22 -20.62 -32.98
N VAL A 342 35.09 -21.10 -33.88
CA VAL A 342 36.51 -21.35 -33.59
C VAL A 342 37.29 -21.16 -34.90
N ASP A 343 38.54 -20.72 -34.78
CA ASP A 343 39.56 -20.48 -35.82
C ASP A 343 39.54 -19.11 -36.50
N HIS A 344 40.30 -18.17 -35.92
CA HIS A 344 41.28 -17.35 -36.66
C HIS A 344 42.54 -17.19 -35.79
N GLY A 345 43.49 -18.09 -35.98
CA GLY A 345 44.86 -17.96 -35.50
C GLY A 345 45.67 -17.04 -36.42
N ARG A 346 46.15 -15.94 -35.83
CA ARG A 346 47.56 -15.50 -35.81
C ARG A 346 48.40 -15.68 -37.09
N THR A 347 48.78 -14.57 -37.72
CA THR A 347 50.17 -14.33 -38.18
C THR A 347 50.49 -12.83 -38.12
N ASN A 348 51.59 -12.47 -37.48
CA ASN A 348 52.53 -11.44 -37.97
C ASN A 348 53.83 -11.45 -37.15
N PRO A 349 54.96 -11.09 -37.77
CA PRO A 349 56.29 -11.51 -37.35
C PRO A 349 57.03 -10.45 -36.53
N ALA A 350 58.19 -10.89 -36.06
CA ALA A 350 59.18 -10.19 -35.24
C ALA A 350 59.74 -8.91 -35.89
N ASP A 351 60.08 -7.94 -35.04
CA ASP A 351 61.45 -7.40 -34.81
C ASP A 351 61.38 -5.99 -34.22
N GLN A 352 61.82 -5.81 -32.97
CA GLN A 352 62.90 -4.88 -32.58
C GLN A 352 63.06 -4.79 -31.07
N GLU A 353 64.19 -5.35 -30.62
CA GLU A 353 65.20 -4.79 -29.71
C GLU A 353 64.77 -4.03 -28.44
N ARG A 354 65.09 -4.58 -27.24
CA ARG A 354 66.32 -4.31 -26.45
C ARG A 354 66.25 -2.91 -25.78
N THR A 355 66.13 -2.78 -24.46
CA THR A 355 67.21 -3.05 -23.49
C THR A 355 66.76 -2.77 -22.04
N ASN A 356 67.27 -3.61 -21.12
CA ASN A 356 67.76 -3.35 -19.74
C ASN A 356 66.76 -2.80 -18.70
N GLY A 357 66.43 -3.55 -17.64
CA GLY A 357 67.31 -3.89 -16.50
C GLY A 357 66.81 -3.05 -15.30
N VAL A 358 66.52 -3.57 -14.11
CA VAL A 358 67.38 -4.24 -13.14
C VAL A 358 66.48 -4.60 -11.93
N ASP A 359 66.72 -5.81 -11.40
CA ASP A 359 66.64 -6.28 -10.00
C ASP A 359 65.66 -5.64 -9.00
N GLN A 360 64.88 -6.46 -8.27
CA GLN A 360 65.36 -6.98 -6.98
C GLN A 360 64.45 -8.03 -6.35
N GLU A 361 65.13 -9.06 -5.83
CA GLU A 361 64.68 -10.15 -4.98
C GLU A 361 63.86 -9.69 -3.75
N ARG A 362 62.98 -10.55 -3.20
CA ARG A 362 63.32 -11.47 -2.10
C ARG A 362 62.08 -12.02 -1.36
N SER A 363 62.22 -13.29 -0.97
CA SER A 363 61.63 -14.01 0.20
C SER A 363 60.15 -14.44 0.22
N ASN A 364 59.96 -15.73 -0.07
CA ASN A 364 59.11 -16.71 0.63
C ASN A 364 59.39 -16.79 2.16
N PRO A 365 58.67 -17.59 2.97
CA PRO A 365 57.38 -18.29 2.81
C PRO A 365 56.44 -18.13 4.03
N THR A 366 55.21 -18.67 4.00
CA THR A 366 54.64 -19.52 5.09
C THR A 366 53.39 -20.22 4.57
N ALA A 367 53.37 -21.53 4.77
CA ALA A 367 52.31 -22.47 4.44
C ALA A 367 51.12 -22.35 5.41
N LEU A 368 49.92 -22.76 4.97
CA LEU A 368 49.02 -23.64 5.73
C LEU A 368 47.85 -24.12 4.84
N ASP A 369 47.42 -25.32 5.17
CA ASP A 369 46.61 -26.29 4.42
C ASP A 369 45.12 -25.94 4.18
N GLN A 370 44.64 -26.35 2.98
CA GLN A 370 43.40 -27.08 2.62
C GLN A 370 41.99 -26.64 3.15
N PRO A 371 40.86 -27.10 2.54
CA PRO A 371 40.61 -27.61 1.19
C PRO A 371 39.39 -26.95 0.49
N LEU A 372 39.28 -27.31 -0.80
CA LEU A 372 38.20 -27.10 -1.76
C LEU A 372 36.78 -27.36 -1.22
N THR A 373 35.85 -26.44 -1.53
CA THR A 373 34.48 -26.82 -1.95
C THR A 373 34.08 -26.01 -3.18
N SER A 374 33.88 -26.75 -4.28
CA SER A 374 33.40 -26.27 -5.56
C SER A 374 31.87 -26.09 -5.55
N GLY A 375 31.38 -25.12 -6.33
CA GLY A 375 30.12 -25.27 -7.06
C GLY A 375 28.95 -24.42 -6.58
N SER A 376 28.93 -23.14 -6.97
CA SER A 376 27.70 -22.34 -7.04
C SER A 376 27.42 -21.98 -8.50
N ALA A 377 26.52 -22.74 -9.12
CA ALA A 377 25.89 -22.41 -10.39
C ALA A 377 24.90 -21.25 -10.20
N PRO A 378 24.82 -20.27 -11.12
CA PRO A 378 23.74 -19.30 -11.12
C PRO A 378 22.54 -19.86 -11.90
N ALA A 379 21.39 -19.95 -11.21
CA ALA A 379 20.12 -20.23 -11.86
C ALA A 379 19.53 -18.92 -12.42
N GLU A 380 19.65 -18.72 -13.73
CA GLU A 380 18.79 -17.79 -14.47
C GLU A 380 17.36 -18.34 -14.47
N ARG A 381 16.45 -17.65 -13.78
CA ARG A 381 15.00 -17.82 -14.00
C ARG A 381 14.49 -16.70 -14.88
N THR A 382 14.48 -16.97 -16.17
CA THR A 382 13.67 -16.25 -17.15
C THR A 382 12.24 -16.79 -17.05
N SER A 383 11.34 -16.04 -16.42
CA SER A 383 9.90 -16.32 -16.48
C SER A 383 9.20 -15.18 -17.22
N GLN A 384 9.07 -15.32 -18.54
CA GLN A 384 8.09 -14.60 -19.34
C GLN A 384 6.73 -15.24 -19.08
N ALA A 385 5.85 -14.53 -18.37
CA ALA A 385 4.44 -14.87 -18.27
C ALA A 385 3.65 -14.01 -19.26
N ALA A 386 3.06 -14.67 -20.26
CA ALA A 386 2.13 -14.09 -21.21
C ALA A 386 0.92 -13.48 -20.48
N ARG A 387 0.68 -12.20 -20.75
CA ARG A 387 -0.42 -11.40 -20.20
C ARG A 387 -1.70 -11.73 -20.98
N VAL A 388 -2.52 -12.63 -20.44
CA VAL A 388 -3.90 -12.84 -20.92
C VAL A 388 -4.80 -11.85 -20.21
N ASP A 389 -5.41 -10.94 -20.97
CA ASP A 389 -6.39 -9.98 -20.47
C ASP A 389 -7.58 -10.70 -19.83
N ARG A 390 -7.76 -10.47 -18.52
CA ARG A 390 -8.82 -11.09 -17.73
C ARG A 390 -10.02 -10.15 -17.63
N ALA A 391 -11.05 -10.43 -18.42
CA ALA A 391 -12.34 -9.76 -18.32
C ALA A 391 -12.94 -9.92 -16.91
N LYS A 392 -13.41 -8.81 -16.35
CA LYS A 392 -14.07 -8.70 -15.04
C LYS A 392 -15.40 -9.45 -15.08
N PRO A 393 -15.74 -10.32 -14.12
CA PRO A 393 -17.05 -10.96 -14.09
C PRO A 393 -18.11 -9.89 -13.83
N VAL A 394 -19.01 -9.72 -14.79
CA VAL A 394 -20.15 -8.82 -14.71
C VAL A 394 -21.18 -9.53 -13.82
N SER A 395 -21.42 -9.01 -12.61
CA SER A 395 -22.68 -9.29 -11.93
C SER A 395 -23.78 -8.83 -12.89
N PRO A 396 -24.75 -9.66 -13.28
CA PRO A 396 -25.85 -9.18 -14.10
C PRO A 396 -26.47 -8.00 -13.35
N ALA A 397 -26.42 -6.82 -13.96
CA ALA A 397 -27.14 -5.67 -13.47
C ALA A 397 -28.60 -6.09 -13.29
N SER A 398 -29.23 -5.64 -12.22
CA SER A 398 -30.62 -5.94 -11.88
C SER A 398 -31.52 -5.72 -13.10
N GLY A 399 -31.87 -6.79 -13.82
CA GLY A 399 -32.69 -6.75 -15.04
C GLY A 399 -32.04 -7.21 -16.35
N GLY A 400 -30.74 -7.56 -16.38
CA GLY A 400 -30.13 -8.14 -17.59
C GLY A 400 -30.56 -9.60 -17.81
N GLU A 401 -30.91 -9.96 -19.06
CA GLU A 401 -31.21 -11.35 -19.42
C GLU A 401 -30.02 -12.28 -19.09
N ILE A 402 -30.31 -13.37 -18.38
CA ILE A 402 -29.29 -14.37 -18.03
C ILE A 402 -28.95 -15.17 -19.29
N PRO A 403 -27.67 -15.22 -19.73
CA PRO A 403 -27.27 -16.00 -20.90
C PRO A 403 -27.74 -17.46 -20.83
N ALA A 404 -28.24 -18.00 -21.94
CA ALA A 404 -28.80 -19.35 -22.02
C ALA A 404 -27.85 -20.44 -21.46
N ARG A 405 -26.54 -20.27 -21.65
CA ARG A 405 -25.52 -21.15 -21.07
C ARG A 405 -25.60 -21.23 -19.54
N ILE A 406 -25.72 -20.08 -18.88
CA ILE A 406 -25.81 -20.01 -17.41
C ILE A 406 -27.14 -20.61 -16.93
N GLN A 407 -28.22 -20.44 -17.68
CA GLN A 407 -29.50 -21.08 -17.35
C GLN A 407 -29.42 -22.61 -17.37
N THR A 408 -28.74 -23.20 -18.36
CA THR A 408 -28.48 -24.65 -18.40
C THR A 408 -27.64 -25.09 -17.21
N MET A 409 -26.57 -24.34 -16.89
CA MET A 409 -25.73 -24.62 -15.71
C MET A 409 -26.53 -24.57 -14.40
N VAL A 410 -27.42 -23.59 -14.23
CA VAL A 410 -28.32 -23.48 -13.07
C VAL A 410 -29.23 -24.71 -12.96
N ARG A 411 -29.80 -25.18 -14.09
CA ARG A 411 -30.66 -26.37 -14.13
C ARG A 411 -29.89 -27.63 -13.73
N ASP A 412 -28.68 -27.81 -14.27
CA ASP A 412 -27.82 -28.96 -13.98
C ASP A 412 -27.37 -28.96 -12.51
N LEU A 413 -27.08 -27.78 -11.96
CA LEU A 413 -26.70 -27.62 -10.55
C LEU A 413 -27.84 -28.00 -9.61
N LYS A 414 -29.06 -27.55 -9.88
CA LYS A 414 -30.27 -27.91 -9.09
C LYS A 414 -30.55 -29.41 -9.12
N ARG A 415 -30.32 -30.06 -10.27
CA ARG A 415 -30.50 -31.51 -10.42
C ARG A 415 -29.47 -32.30 -9.63
N SER A 416 -28.22 -31.85 -9.65
CA SER A 416 -27.08 -32.58 -9.08
C SER A 416 -26.93 -32.40 -7.57
N TYR A 417 -27.36 -31.26 -7.03
CA TYR A 417 -27.24 -30.95 -5.61
C TYR A 417 -28.62 -30.62 -5.03
N ARG A 418 -29.18 -31.47 -4.18
CA ARG A 418 -30.44 -31.18 -3.47
C ARG A 418 -30.22 -30.35 -2.20
N GLY A 419 -29.09 -30.56 -1.50
CA GLY A 419 -28.67 -29.81 -0.32
C GLY A 419 -27.60 -28.76 -0.62
N ASP A 420 -26.75 -28.42 0.34
CA ASP A 420 -25.74 -27.37 0.19
C ASP A 420 -24.84 -27.54 -1.04
N ILE A 421 -24.64 -26.42 -1.75
CA ILE A 421 -23.80 -26.37 -2.95
C ILE A 421 -22.35 -26.18 -2.49
N PRO A 422 -21.43 -27.10 -2.83
CA PRO A 422 -20.02 -27.02 -2.43
C PRO A 422 -19.32 -25.83 -3.09
N GLY A 423 -18.04 -25.62 -2.73
CA GLY A 423 -17.23 -24.54 -3.32
C GLY A 423 -17.11 -24.65 -4.84
N ARG A 424 -16.90 -23.50 -5.51
CA ARG A 424 -16.84 -23.37 -6.98
C ARG A 424 -15.95 -24.41 -7.65
N ARG A 425 -14.75 -24.68 -7.09
CA ARG A 425 -13.80 -25.64 -7.67
C ARG A 425 -14.38 -27.05 -7.73
N THR A 426 -14.94 -27.53 -6.61
CA THR A 426 -15.60 -28.85 -6.53
C THR A 426 -16.76 -28.96 -7.51
N VAL A 427 -17.56 -27.89 -7.65
CA VAL A 427 -18.65 -27.85 -8.64
C VAL A 427 -18.10 -27.94 -10.06
N MET A 428 -17.07 -27.15 -10.41
CA MET A 428 -16.48 -27.17 -11.76
C MET A 428 -15.88 -28.52 -12.11
N ASP A 429 -15.12 -29.12 -11.18
CA ASP A 429 -14.48 -30.42 -11.38
C ASP A 429 -15.53 -31.52 -11.57
N ARG A 430 -16.62 -31.50 -10.79
CA ARG A 430 -17.69 -32.50 -10.88
C ARG A 430 -18.61 -32.31 -12.09
N MET A 431 -18.84 -31.07 -12.53
CA MET A 431 -19.75 -30.76 -13.63
C MET A 431 -19.04 -30.64 -14.99
N GLY A 432 -17.70 -30.75 -15.02
CA GLY A 432 -16.91 -30.60 -16.25
C GLY A 432 -16.95 -29.18 -16.83
N TRP A 433 -17.14 -28.15 -15.99
CA TRP A 433 -17.29 -26.77 -16.45
C TRP A 433 -15.94 -26.05 -16.58
N THR A 434 -15.70 -25.42 -17.72
CA THR A 434 -14.44 -24.72 -18.02
C THR A 434 -14.45 -23.22 -17.68
N SER A 435 -15.62 -22.60 -17.55
CA SER A 435 -15.76 -21.16 -17.26
C SER A 435 -16.00 -20.90 -15.77
N ALA A 436 -14.98 -20.39 -15.08
CA ALA A 436 -15.06 -20.07 -13.66
C ALA A 436 -16.03 -18.91 -13.34
N GLY A 437 -16.20 -17.97 -14.29
CA GLY A 437 -17.16 -16.87 -14.16
C GLY A 437 -18.60 -17.39 -14.21
N ASP A 438 -18.93 -18.16 -15.25
CA ASP A 438 -20.28 -18.71 -15.45
C ASP A 438 -20.66 -19.67 -14.31
N ALA A 439 -19.70 -20.48 -13.85
CA ALA A 439 -19.90 -21.39 -12.72
C ALA A 439 -20.24 -20.63 -11.43
N GLN A 440 -19.54 -19.53 -11.14
CA GLN A 440 -19.81 -18.72 -9.96
C GLN A 440 -21.19 -18.04 -10.05
N THR A 441 -21.55 -17.52 -11.22
CA THR A 441 -22.86 -16.90 -11.45
C THR A 441 -23.99 -17.92 -11.27
N ALA A 442 -23.86 -19.12 -11.83
CA ALA A 442 -24.84 -20.19 -11.66
C ALA A 442 -25.00 -20.62 -10.18
N ILE A 443 -23.91 -20.76 -9.44
CA ILE A 443 -23.94 -21.09 -8.00
C ILE A 443 -24.68 -20.01 -7.20
N ASN A 444 -24.38 -18.73 -7.46
CA ASN A 444 -25.01 -17.62 -6.75
C ASN A 444 -26.52 -17.56 -7.02
N LEU A 445 -26.94 -17.79 -8.26
CA LEU A 445 -28.36 -17.81 -8.63
C LEU A 445 -29.13 -18.92 -7.89
N VAL A 446 -28.59 -20.15 -7.83
CA VAL A 446 -29.27 -21.24 -7.10
C VAL A 446 -29.32 -20.98 -5.59
N ARG A 447 -28.29 -20.38 -5.01
CA ARG A 447 -28.30 -20.00 -3.58
C ARG A 447 -29.34 -18.92 -3.28
N ALA A 448 -29.42 -17.89 -4.13
CA ALA A 448 -30.41 -16.83 -3.98
C ALA A 448 -31.85 -17.36 -4.07
N GLU A 449 -32.12 -18.24 -5.04
CA GLU A 449 -33.45 -18.86 -5.18
C GLU A 449 -33.83 -19.74 -3.98
N ARG A 450 -32.86 -20.46 -3.39
CA ARG A 450 -33.13 -21.26 -2.20
C ARG A 450 -33.39 -20.42 -0.97
N ALA A 451 -32.61 -19.36 -0.77
CA ALA A 451 -32.86 -18.41 0.32
C ALA A 451 -34.29 -17.86 0.23
N SER A 452 -34.73 -17.45 -0.97
CA SER A 452 -36.10 -16.96 -1.16
C SER A 452 -37.21 -17.98 -0.89
N LYS A 453 -36.92 -19.29 -0.96
CA LYS A 453 -37.88 -20.36 -0.64
C LYS A 453 -37.90 -20.73 0.84
N THR A 454 -36.85 -20.41 1.59
CA THR A 454 -36.80 -20.66 3.04
C THR A 454 -37.52 -19.56 3.81
N ASP A 455 -37.64 -18.36 3.23
CA ASP A 455 -38.36 -17.23 3.82
C ASP A 455 -39.89 -17.25 3.55
N GLN A 456 -40.37 -18.22 2.75
CA GLN A 456 -41.79 -18.49 2.49
C GLN A 456 -42.25 -19.70 3.30
#